data_AF-A0A968CVD1-F1
#
_entry.id   AF-A0A968CVD1-F1
#
_cell.length_a   1.000
_cell.length_b   1.000
_cell.length_c   1.000
_cell.angle_alpha   90.00
_cell.angle_beta   90.00
_cell.angle_gamma   90.00
#
_symmetry.space_group_name_H-M   'P 1'
#
loop_
_entity.id
_entity.type
_entity.pdbx_description
1 polymer ?
#
loop_
_entity_poly.entity_id
_entity_poly.type
_entity_poly.pdbx_seq_one_letter_code
_entity_poly.pdbx_strand_id
1 'polypeptide(L)'
;KNYGNRALTGEEIRWGLENLDVTPERIEELGMTGLMVPVKVTCANHEGLNPGVKVQQWDGKQWNVIVDFVPALTDIVRPVIEEEAMKYAEENNITPRDCG
;
A
#
# COMPACT_ATOMS: atom_id res chain seq x y z
N LYS A 1 12.86 -1.92 15.43
CA LYS A 1 13.04 -2.78 14.24
C LYS A 1 13.15 -4.22 14.73
N ASN A 2 12.23 -5.10 14.34
CA ASN A 2 12.17 -6.46 14.89
C ASN A 2 13.05 -7.47 14.13
N TYR A 3 13.33 -7.22 12.83
CA TYR A 3 14.18 -8.04 11.97
C TYR A 3 15.09 -7.17 11.09
N GLY A 4 16.18 -7.72 10.54
CA GLY A 4 17.10 -7.02 9.63
C GLY A 4 18.58 -7.46 9.75
N ASN A 5 19.47 -6.80 8.98
CA ASN A 5 20.94 -6.96 9.00
C ASN A 5 21.48 -8.37 8.67
N ARG A 6 20.64 -9.21 8.09
CA ARG A 6 20.96 -10.51 7.50
C ARG A 6 19.90 -10.84 6.44
N ALA A 7 20.09 -11.93 5.71
CA ALA A 7 19.03 -12.50 4.89
C ALA A 7 17.81 -12.83 5.77
N LEU A 8 16.63 -12.46 5.29
CA LEU A 8 15.35 -12.62 5.98
C LEU A 8 14.60 -13.84 5.48
N THR A 9 13.83 -14.47 6.35
CA THR A 9 12.88 -15.52 5.96
C THR A 9 11.60 -14.92 5.35
N GLY A 10 10.78 -15.74 4.70
CA GLY A 10 9.49 -15.28 4.15
C GLY A 10 8.56 -14.70 5.23
N GLU A 11 8.55 -15.27 6.43
CA GLU A 11 7.74 -14.77 7.54
C GLU A 11 8.22 -13.41 8.05
N GLU A 12 9.53 -13.20 8.09
CA GLU A 12 10.14 -11.93 8.51
C GLU A 12 9.91 -10.83 7.46
N ILE A 13 9.93 -11.18 6.17
CA ILE A 13 9.57 -10.27 5.08
C ILE A 13 8.10 -9.89 5.17
N ARG A 14 7.19 -10.86 5.33
CA ARG A 14 5.75 -10.58 5.54
C ARG A 14 5.56 -9.64 6.71
N TRP A 15 6.19 -9.93 7.85
CA TRP A 15 6.12 -9.07 9.03
C TRP A 15 6.58 -7.64 8.73
N GLY A 16 7.71 -7.51 8.01
CA GLY A 16 8.25 -6.21 7.62
C GLY A 16 7.29 -5.41 6.72
N LEU A 17 6.67 -6.06 5.75
CA LEU A 17 5.67 -5.45 4.86
C LEU A 17 4.40 -5.06 5.63
N GLU A 18 3.88 -5.95 6.49
CA GLU A 18 2.70 -5.67 7.34
C GLU A 18 2.94 -4.63 8.44
N ASN A 19 4.17 -4.13 8.58
CA ASN A 19 4.57 -3.05 9.50
C ASN A 19 5.30 -1.92 8.77
N LEU A 20 5.17 -1.85 7.44
CA LEU A 20 5.79 -0.81 6.64
C LEU A 20 5.09 0.53 6.90
N ASP A 21 5.85 1.50 7.39
CA ASP A 21 5.40 2.87 7.66
C ASP A 21 6.39 3.85 7.01
N VAL A 22 6.02 4.35 5.84
CA VAL A 22 6.80 5.30 5.04
C VAL A 22 6.15 6.68 5.19
N THR A 23 6.67 7.45 6.14
CA THR A 23 6.19 8.79 6.46
C THR A 23 6.66 9.83 5.44
N PRO A 24 6.08 11.05 5.39
CA PRO A 24 6.60 12.15 4.56
C PRO A 24 8.09 12.41 4.77
N GLU A 25 8.55 12.39 6.01
CA GLU A 25 9.96 12.60 6.36
C GLU A 25 10.83 11.49 5.78
N ARG A 26 10.35 10.24 5.85
CA ARG A 26 11.07 9.11 5.27
C ARG A 26 11.14 9.20 3.75
N ILE A 27 10.10 9.71 3.10
CA ILE A 27 10.07 9.97 1.65
C ILE A 27 11.12 11.02 1.28
N GLU A 28 11.21 12.10 2.06
CA GLU A 28 12.21 13.15 1.86
C GLU A 28 13.64 12.63 2.04
N GLU A 29 13.92 11.88 3.12
CA GLU A 29 15.22 11.23 3.35
C GLU A 29 15.65 10.31 2.21
N LEU A 30 14.69 9.65 1.56
CA LEU A 30 14.92 8.77 0.43
C LEU A 30 15.04 9.51 -0.91
N GLY A 31 14.82 10.82 -0.94
CA GLY A 31 14.80 11.62 -2.18
C GLY A 31 13.61 11.29 -3.09
N MET A 32 12.51 10.79 -2.52
CA MET A 32 11.33 10.33 -3.27
C MET A 32 10.17 11.33 -3.24
N THR A 33 10.41 12.55 -2.75
CA THR A 33 9.41 13.62 -2.71
C THR A 33 8.83 13.85 -4.11
N GLY A 34 7.50 13.79 -4.22
CA GLY A 34 6.78 13.94 -5.48
C GLY A 34 6.67 12.67 -6.33
N LEU A 35 7.38 11.59 -6.00
CA LEU A 35 7.27 10.29 -6.67
C LEU A 35 6.28 9.35 -6.01
N MET A 36 6.08 9.47 -4.69
CA MET A 36 5.12 8.67 -3.92
C MET A 36 4.43 9.50 -2.85
N VAL A 37 3.30 9.00 -2.35
CA VAL A 37 2.64 9.49 -1.14
C VAL A 37 3.10 8.68 0.08
N PRO A 38 2.88 9.17 1.31
CA PRO A 38 3.04 8.35 2.51
C PRO A 38 2.27 7.03 2.39
N VAL A 39 2.88 5.93 2.85
CA VAL A 39 2.30 4.59 2.78
C VAL A 39 2.39 3.95 4.16
N LYS A 40 1.28 3.39 4.63
CA LYS A 40 1.25 2.59 5.86
C LYS A 40 0.49 1.30 5.64
N VAL A 41 1.21 0.18 5.67
CA VAL A 41 0.68 -1.17 5.45
C VAL A 41 0.46 -1.84 6.80
N THR A 42 -0.60 -2.65 6.89
CA THR A 42 -0.98 -3.40 8.09
C THR A 42 -1.39 -4.81 7.71
N CYS A 43 -1.55 -5.73 8.67
CA CYS A 43 -2.11 -7.06 8.40
C CYS A 43 -3.49 -6.99 7.72
N ALA A 44 -4.35 -6.05 8.13
CA ALA A 44 -5.70 -5.89 7.59
C ALA A 44 -5.75 -5.11 6.25
N ASN A 45 -4.69 -4.39 5.91
CA ASN A 45 -4.60 -3.60 4.68
C ASN A 45 -3.20 -3.70 4.07
N HIS A 46 -3.09 -4.56 3.04
CA HIS A 46 -1.86 -4.81 2.27
C HIS A 46 -1.59 -3.79 1.16
N GLU A 47 -2.54 -2.90 0.85
CA GLU A 47 -2.36 -1.82 -0.14
C GLU A 47 -1.70 -0.59 0.49
N GLY A 48 -2.09 -0.27 1.73
CA GLY A 48 -1.62 0.87 2.49
C GLY A 48 -2.72 1.91 2.75
N LEU A 49 -2.50 2.83 3.68
CA LEU A 49 -3.42 3.95 3.92
C LEU A 49 -3.34 4.98 2.79
N ASN A 50 -4.50 5.36 2.25
CA ASN A 50 -4.66 6.41 1.23
C ASN A 50 -3.80 6.22 -0.03
N PRO A 51 -3.98 5.10 -0.78
CA PRO A 51 -3.38 4.96 -2.09
C PRO A 51 -3.81 6.15 -2.97
N GLY A 52 -2.85 6.76 -3.64
CA GLY A 52 -3.06 7.98 -4.43
C GLY A 52 -2.61 7.79 -5.86
N VAL A 53 -3.36 8.37 -6.81
CA VAL A 53 -3.00 8.38 -8.23
C VAL A 53 -2.71 9.79 -8.71
N LYS A 54 -1.65 9.96 -9.52
CA LYS A 54 -1.44 11.19 -10.29
C LYS A 54 -1.94 11.02 -11.70
N VAL A 55 -2.41 12.11 -12.29
CA VAL A 55 -2.76 12.13 -13.71
C VAL A 55 -1.70 12.93 -14.47
N GLN A 56 -1.11 12.26 -15.45
CA GLN A 56 -0.13 12.86 -16.36
C GLN A 56 -0.68 12.82 -17.78
N GLN A 57 -0.41 13.87 -18.55
CA GLN A 57 -0.80 13.99 -19.95
C GLN A 57 0.43 14.15 -20.84
N TRP A 58 0.45 13.37 -21.92
CA TRP A 58 1.46 13.47 -22.97
C TRP A 58 1.12 14.64 -23.92
N ASP A 59 2.06 15.54 -24.15
CA ASP A 59 1.88 16.70 -25.04
C ASP A 59 2.48 16.50 -26.46
N GLY A 60 3.01 15.31 -26.75
CA GLY A 60 3.76 15.01 -27.98
C GLY A 60 5.27 15.02 -27.81
N LYS A 61 5.80 15.55 -26.70
CA LYS A 61 7.24 15.65 -26.40
C LYS A 61 7.59 15.17 -25.00
N GLN A 62 6.73 15.43 -24.01
CA GLN A 62 6.93 15.06 -22.62
C GLN A 62 5.61 14.75 -21.90
N TRP A 63 5.72 14.06 -20.77
CA TRP A 63 4.62 13.88 -19.82
C TRP A 63 4.58 15.07 -18.88
N ASN A 64 3.41 15.68 -18.76
CA ASN A 64 3.16 16.78 -17.83
C ASN A 64 2.18 16.31 -16.76
N VAL A 65 2.49 16.55 -15.49
CA VAL A 65 1.55 16.33 -14.39
C VAL A 65 0.44 17.38 -14.51
N ILE A 66 -0.79 16.93 -14.70
CA ILE A 66 -1.97 17.82 -14.81
C ILE A 66 -2.88 17.74 -13.59
N VAL A 67 -2.80 16.65 -12.83
CA VAL A 67 -3.45 16.49 -11.52
C VAL A 67 -2.45 15.82 -10.59
N ASP A 68 -2.22 16.40 -9.42
CA ASP A 68 -1.41 15.76 -8.38
C ASP A 68 -2.15 14.59 -7.75
N PHE A 69 -1.60 14.00 -6.69
CA PHE A 69 -2.16 12.81 -6.05
C PHE A 69 -3.62 13.00 -5.63
N VAL A 70 -4.50 12.18 -6.20
CA VAL A 70 -5.91 12.03 -5.81
C VAL A 70 -6.03 10.75 -4.98
N PRO A 71 -6.57 10.81 -3.75
CA PRO A 71 -6.74 9.63 -2.91
C PRO A 71 -7.83 8.71 -3.47
N ALA A 72 -7.68 7.40 -3.24
CA ALA A 72 -8.74 6.44 -3.52
C ALA A 72 -9.96 6.68 -2.62
N LEU A 73 -11.12 6.26 -3.11
CA LEU A 73 -12.39 6.30 -2.38
C LEU A 73 -12.49 5.12 -1.40
N THR A 74 -11.53 5.01 -0.47
CA THR A 74 -11.37 3.85 0.43
C THR A 74 -12.65 3.53 1.19
N ASP A 75 -13.37 4.53 1.67
CA ASP A 75 -14.63 4.35 2.42
C ASP A 75 -15.73 3.69 1.58
N ILE A 76 -15.66 3.81 0.25
CA ILE A 76 -16.62 3.21 -0.69
C ILE A 76 -16.14 1.84 -1.15
N VAL A 77 -14.86 1.67 -1.46
CA VAL A 77 -14.34 0.42 -2.04
C VAL A 77 -13.99 -0.63 -0.98
N ARG A 78 -13.65 -0.23 0.25
CA ARG A 78 -13.23 -1.17 1.30
C ARG A 78 -14.29 -2.23 1.65
N PRO A 79 -15.59 -1.89 1.77
CA PRO A 79 -16.62 -2.91 2.01
C PRO A 79 -16.66 -3.99 0.92
N VAL A 80 -16.52 -3.59 -0.35
CA VAL A 80 -16.50 -4.52 -1.49
C VAL A 80 -15.25 -5.40 -1.46
N ILE A 81 -14.10 -4.84 -1.11
CA ILE A 81 -12.84 -5.60 -0.94
C ILE A 81 -13.00 -6.67 0.14
N GLU A 82 -13.59 -6.32 1.28
CA GLU A 82 -13.80 -7.27 2.38
C GLU A 82 -14.81 -8.37 2.02
N GLU A 83 -15.90 -8.01 1.37
CA GLU A 83 -16.90 -8.98 0.89
C GLU A 83 -16.29 -9.99 -0.08
N GLU A 84 -15.59 -9.53 -1.12
CA GLU A 84 -14.99 -10.40 -2.13
C GLU A 84 -13.82 -11.22 -1.55
N ALA A 85 -13.03 -10.65 -0.63
CA ALA A 85 -11.97 -11.39 0.05
C ALA A 85 -12.54 -12.52 0.94
N MET A 86 -13.64 -12.27 1.65
CA MET A 86 -14.32 -13.28 2.47
C MET A 86 -14.92 -14.38 1.61
N LYS A 87 -15.56 -14.02 0.50
CA LYS A 87 -16.10 -14.98 -0.47
C LYS A 87 -15.00 -15.87 -1.05
N TYR A 88 -13.89 -15.27 -1.48
CA TYR A 88 -12.74 -16.03 -1.96
C TYR A 88 -12.20 -16.98 -0.89
N ALA A 89 -12.14 -16.54 0.37
CA ALA A 89 -11.67 -17.37 1.47
C ALA A 89 -12.58 -18.58 1.69
N GLU A 90 -13.91 -18.40 1.63
CA GLU A 90 -14.88 -19.49 1.70
C GLU A 90 -14.70 -20.50 0.56
N GLU A 91 -14.67 -20.01 -0.69
CA GLU A 91 -14.51 -20.85 -1.89
C GLU A 91 -13.23 -21.69 -1.88
N ASN A 92 -12.18 -21.19 -1.22
CA ASN A 92 -10.86 -21.81 -1.20
C ASN A 92 -10.52 -22.48 0.14
N ASN A 93 -11.48 -22.59 1.08
CA ASN A 93 -11.26 -23.15 2.42
C ASN A 93 -10.11 -22.47 3.19
N ILE A 94 -9.96 -21.15 3.02
CA ILE A 94 -8.97 -20.34 3.72
C ILE A 94 -9.61 -19.80 4.99
N THR A 95 -8.96 -20.00 6.14
CA THR A 95 -9.35 -19.31 7.38
C THR A 95 -8.69 -17.94 7.41
N PRO A 96 -9.45 -16.83 7.43
CA PRO A 96 -8.88 -15.50 7.58
C PRO A 96 -8.03 -15.40 8.85
N ARG A 97 -6.91 -14.67 8.76
CA ARG A 97 -6.04 -14.44 9.91
C ARG A 97 -6.70 -13.44 10.85
N ASP A 98 -6.58 -13.70 12.15
CA ASP A 98 -6.77 -12.65 13.15
C ASP A 98 -5.61 -11.66 13.04
N CYS A 99 -5.93 -10.41 12.72
CA CYS A 99 -4.96 -9.35 12.54
C CYS A 99 -4.76 -8.50 13.81
N GLY A 100 -5.42 -8.84 14.93
CA GLY A 100 -5.33 -8.12 16.20
C GLY A 100 -6.32 -6.98 16.31
#